data_AF-A0A6G0QT69-F1
#
_entry.id   AF-A0A6G0QT69-F1
#
_cell.length_a   1.000
_cell.length_b   1.000
_cell.length_c   1.000
_cell.angle_alpha   90.00
_cell.angle_beta   90.00
_cell.angle_gamma   90.00
#
_symmetry.space_group_name_H-M   'P 1'
#
loop_
_entity.id
_entity.type
_entity.pdbx_description
1 polymer ?
#
loop_
_entity_poly.entity_id
_entity_poly.type
_entity_poly.pdbx_seq_one_letter_code
_entity_poly.pdbx_strand_id
1 'polypeptide(L)'
;MIRVEDVEMELPKAPEHAVTLLKRTPQLTMKGVKAMAHALQVLVTGPAAVKAWLVEMKGKAKHELDHYWLGTKLLYADVSTSTRILRRLLKGNALSRREPAAARVFPNMLPSTYKDSFQREEDMKRQLQLRVALAEFLQDMVKEIMQDTRDTEGVSEERKSTASEVMNFVERAQRGEPLTSEETLQVAKLFNDELMLDNISRPQLVGMCRYMGVQHCGNDNLLRFQLRNSIRQLKKDDQDIIWEGLDSLDKEELQMACMERGMRATGLTKAGYVRQMRQWLDLSINKNVPASLLIMSRALNITAADNLEEALATSMSSMDEEVVTEVALAAKTSTEESPEMRKLKLDSIRYQNEMIADEVP
;
A
#
# COMPACT_ATOMS: atom_id res chain seq x y z
N MET A 1 -74.76 0.61 39.29
CA MET A 1 -74.62 -0.44 40.32
C MET A 1 -74.34 -1.76 39.62
N ILE A 2 -73.06 -2.15 39.52
CA ILE A 2 -72.63 -3.55 39.32
C ILE A 2 -71.39 -3.75 40.20
N ARG A 3 -71.39 -4.88 40.90
CA ARG A 3 -70.62 -5.30 42.09
C ARG A 3 -69.13 -5.52 41.85
N VAL A 4 -68.38 -5.34 42.94
CA VAL A 4 -66.99 -5.78 43.19
C VAL A 4 -67.06 -7.05 44.03
N GLU A 5 -66.39 -8.12 43.61
CA GLU A 5 -66.03 -9.39 44.28
C GLU A 5 -65.39 -10.22 43.12
N ASP A 6 -64.17 -10.77 43.12
CA ASP A 6 -63.28 -11.27 44.17
C ASP A 6 -61.81 -11.20 43.68
N VAL A 7 -60.87 -10.92 44.59
CA VAL A 7 -59.42 -11.09 44.37
C VAL A 7 -58.90 -12.05 45.43
N GLU A 8 -58.78 -13.33 45.07
CA GLU A 8 -57.88 -14.25 45.77
C GLU A 8 -56.53 -14.25 45.03
N MET A 9 -55.49 -13.82 45.75
CA MET A 9 -54.13 -13.62 45.27
C MET A 9 -53.27 -14.81 45.68
N GLU A 10 -53.06 -15.77 44.77
CA GLU A 10 -52.02 -16.79 44.94
C GLU A 10 -50.67 -16.28 44.41
N LEU A 11 -49.65 -16.26 45.28
CA LEU A 11 -48.28 -15.84 44.95
C LEU A 11 -47.45 -17.04 44.42
N PRO A 12 -46.68 -16.90 43.32
CA PRO A 12 -45.88 -17.98 42.75
C PRO A 12 -44.55 -18.21 43.50
N LYS A 13 -44.15 -19.48 43.66
CA LYS A 13 -42.89 -19.92 44.30
C LYS A 13 -41.64 -19.59 43.45
N ALA A 14 -40.57 -19.14 44.11
CA ALA A 14 -39.32 -18.70 43.49
C ALA A 14 -38.39 -19.85 43.01
N PRO A 15 -37.56 -19.64 41.97
CA PRO A 15 -36.77 -20.69 41.31
C PRO A 15 -35.49 -21.09 42.09
N GLU A 16 -35.18 -22.39 42.11
CA GLU A 16 -34.13 -23.03 42.92
C GLU A 16 -32.69 -22.51 42.66
N HIS A 17 -32.41 -21.97 41.48
CA HIS A 17 -31.10 -21.38 41.12
C HIS A 17 -30.76 -20.13 41.93
N ALA A 18 -31.75 -19.31 42.31
CA ALA A 18 -31.50 -18.14 43.14
C ALA A 18 -31.05 -18.54 44.56
N VAL A 19 -31.55 -19.68 45.04
CA VAL A 19 -31.24 -20.23 46.36
C VAL A 19 -29.81 -20.79 46.42
N THR A 20 -29.29 -21.35 45.32
CA THR A 20 -27.90 -21.85 45.27
C THR A 20 -26.87 -20.73 45.18
N LEU A 21 -27.17 -19.62 44.51
CA LEU A 21 -26.35 -18.41 44.51
C LEU A 21 -26.29 -17.78 45.91
N LEU A 22 -27.43 -17.68 46.59
CA LEU A 22 -27.52 -17.18 47.98
C LEU A 22 -26.73 -18.03 48.97
N LYS A 23 -26.59 -19.34 48.73
CA LYS A 23 -25.77 -20.22 49.59
C LYS A 23 -24.26 -20.09 49.36
N ARG A 24 -23.82 -19.51 48.23
CA ARG A 24 -22.38 -19.28 47.91
C ARG A 24 -21.85 -17.92 48.35
N THR A 25 -22.73 -16.95 48.65
CA THR A 25 -22.33 -15.61 49.09
C THR A 25 -21.50 -15.58 50.39
N PRO A 26 -21.73 -16.41 51.44
CA PRO A 26 -20.93 -16.31 52.67
C PRO A 26 -19.47 -16.78 52.50
N GLN A 27 -19.20 -17.68 51.54
CA GLN A 27 -17.84 -18.17 51.31
C GLN A 27 -17.01 -17.16 50.50
N LEU A 28 -17.64 -16.44 49.57
CA LEU A 28 -17.00 -15.36 48.81
C LEU A 28 -16.71 -14.16 49.70
N THR A 29 -17.61 -13.81 50.62
CA THR A 29 -17.37 -12.73 51.59
C THR A 29 -16.25 -13.08 52.56
N MET A 30 -16.19 -14.30 53.10
CA MET A 30 -15.07 -14.72 53.96
C MET A 30 -13.72 -14.72 53.24
N LYS A 31 -13.67 -15.19 51.98
CA LYS A 31 -12.44 -15.14 51.18
C LYS A 31 -12.02 -13.70 50.89
N GLY A 32 -12.97 -12.81 50.59
CA GLY A 32 -12.73 -11.38 50.42
C GLY A 32 -12.23 -10.71 51.70
N VAL A 33 -12.84 -11.01 52.86
CA VAL A 33 -12.41 -10.50 54.17
C VAL A 33 -11.02 -10.99 54.53
N LYS A 34 -10.69 -12.26 54.26
CA LYS A 34 -9.35 -12.81 54.51
C LYS A 34 -8.30 -12.19 53.59
N ALA A 35 -8.63 -11.96 52.32
CA ALA A 35 -7.76 -11.26 51.37
C ALA A 35 -7.56 -9.79 51.79
N MET A 36 -8.60 -9.10 52.25
CA MET A 36 -8.50 -7.74 52.78
C MET A 36 -7.68 -7.68 54.07
N ALA A 37 -7.85 -8.64 54.99
CA ALA A 37 -7.06 -8.71 56.21
C ALA A 37 -5.57 -8.94 55.92
N HIS A 38 -5.26 -9.81 54.96
CA HIS A 38 -3.88 -10.04 54.51
C HIS A 38 -3.31 -8.82 53.77
N ALA A 39 -4.13 -8.11 52.99
CA ALA A 39 -3.73 -6.85 52.34
C ALA A 39 -3.47 -5.74 53.36
N LEU A 40 -4.29 -5.63 54.42
CA LEU A 40 -4.07 -4.71 55.54
C LEU A 40 -2.82 -5.06 56.34
N GLN A 41 -2.55 -6.36 56.55
CA GLN A 41 -1.35 -6.83 57.24
C GLN A 41 -0.06 -6.51 56.45
N VAL A 42 -0.11 -6.61 55.11
CA VAL A 42 0.98 -6.19 54.21
C VAL A 42 1.12 -4.67 54.16
N LEU A 43 0.02 -3.92 54.29
CA LEU A 43 0.04 -2.45 54.33
C LEU A 43 0.74 -1.90 55.57
N VAL A 44 0.65 -2.60 56.70
CA VAL A 44 1.20 -2.19 58.01
C VAL A 44 2.68 -2.61 58.17
N THR A 45 3.13 -3.66 57.50
CA THR A 45 4.48 -4.24 57.70
C THR A 45 5.58 -3.63 56.83
N GLY A 46 5.26 -2.78 55.83
CA GLY A 46 6.26 -2.21 54.92
C GLY A 46 5.89 -0.84 54.33
N PRO A 47 6.06 0.28 55.06
CA PRO A 47 5.65 1.61 54.59
C PRO A 47 6.43 2.12 53.36
N ALA A 48 7.65 1.60 53.11
CA ALA A 48 8.44 1.95 51.94
C ALA A 48 7.92 1.28 50.65
N ALA A 49 7.50 0.01 50.74
CA ALA A 49 6.96 -0.74 49.60
C ALA A 49 5.59 -0.19 49.15
N VAL A 50 4.75 0.22 50.11
CA VAL A 50 3.45 0.84 49.81
C VAL A 50 3.64 2.19 49.11
N LYS A 51 4.61 3.02 49.53
CA LYS A 51 4.92 4.28 48.86
C LYS A 51 5.44 4.08 47.44
N ALA A 52 6.32 3.10 47.23
CA ALA A 52 6.83 2.76 45.90
C ALA A 52 5.71 2.27 44.97
N TRP A 53 4.84 1.38 45.47
CA TRP A 53 3.65 0.90 44.76
C TRP A 53 2.68 2.05 44.42
N LEU A 54 2.48 3.01 45.33
CA LEU A 54 1.62 4.16 45.11
C LEU A 54 2.15 5.09 44.00
N VAL A 55 3.47 5.30 43.95
CA VAL A 55 4.10 6.11 42.89
C VAL A 55 4.01 5.39 41.54
N GLU A 56 4.24 4.08 41.51
CA GLU A 56 4.13 3.27 40.29
C GLU A 56 2.68 3.22 39.77
N MET A 57 1.70 3.01 40.67
CA MET A 57 0.28 3.02 40.33
C MET A 57 -0.20 4.41 39.90
N LYS A 58 0.31 5.48 40.51
CA LYS A 58 0.02 6.86 40.07
C LYS A 58 0.55 7.13 38.66
N GLY A 59 1.71 6.57 38.31
CA GLY A 59 2.27 6.65 36.95
C GLY A 59 1.41 5.90 35.92
N LYS A 60 1.01 4.66 36.23
CA LYS A 60 0.14 3.83 35.38
C LYS A 60 -1.25 4.46 35.19
N ALA A 61 -1.87 4.93 36.28
CA ALA A 61 -3.17 5.60 36.23
C ALA A 61 -3.13 6.90 35.42
N LYS A 62 -2.04 7.67 35.49
CA LYS A 62 -1.89 8.89 34.69
C LYS A 62 -1.81 8.59 33.19
N HIS A 63 -1.01 7.59 32.80
CA HIS A 63 -0.89 7.17 31.40
C HIS A 63 -2.21 6.63 30.85
N GLU A 64 -2.95 5.85 31.64
CA GLU A 64 -4.28 5.36 31.26
C GLU A 64 -5.31 6.50 31.14
N LEU A 65 -5.32 7.45 32.09
CA LEU A 65 -6.21 8.62 32.04
C LEU A 65 -5.90 9.54 30.87
N ASP A 66 -4.62 9.80 30.58
CA ASP A 66 -4.21 10.60 29.41
C ASP A 66 -4.67 9.91 28.11
N HIS A 67 -4.61 8.57 28.05
CA HIS A 67 -5.11 7.78 26.91
C HIS A 67 -6.64 7.86 26.74
N TYR A 68 -7.41 7.79 27.84
CA TYR A 68 -8.87 7.97 27.80
C TYR A 68 -9.30 9.42 27.55
N TRP A 69 -8.50 10.39 27.97
CA TRP A 69 -8.75 11.81 27.74
C TRP A 69 -8.58 12.20 26.26
N LEU A 70 -7.52 11.71 25.60
CA LEU A 70 -7.35 11.88 24.16
C LEU A 70 -8.46 11.18 23.36
N GLY A 71 -8.84 9.95 23.74
CA GLY A 71 -9.94 9.22 23.10
C GLY A 71 -11.30 9.94 23.21
N THR A 72 -11.58 10.51 24.38
CA THR A 72 -12.83 11.27 24.62
C THR A 72 -12.84 12.60 23.85
N LYS A 73 -11.68 13.25 23.68
CA LYS A 73 -11.54 14.47 22.86
C LYS A 73 -11.74 14.18 21.37
N LEU A 74 -11.26 13.04 20.89
CA LEU A 74 -11.47 12.56 19.52
C LEU A 74 -12.96 12.27 19.27
N LEU A 75 -13.61 11.55 20.19
CA LEU A 75 -15.04 11.26 20.15
C LEU A 75 -15.88 12.54 20.13
N TYR A 76 -15.53 13.53 20.97
CA TYR A 76 -16.22 14.83 21.00
C TYR A 76 -16.10 15.56 19.66
N ALA A 77 -14.90 15.56 19.06
CA ALA A 77 -14.69 16.15 17.74
C ALA A 77 -15.62 15.48 16.71
N ASP A 78 -15.67 14.15 16.71
CA ASP A 78 -16.41 13.34 15.73
C ASP A 78 -17.95 13.48 15.85
N VAL A 79 -18.44 13.51 17.10
CA VAL A 79 -19.86 13.79 17.39
C VAL A 79 -20.22 15.23 16.98
N SER A 80 -19.30 16.19 17.17
CA SER A 80 -19.55 17.59 16.81
C SER A 80 -19.62 17.83 15.29
N THR A 81 -18.81 17.12 14.50
CA THR A 81 -18.87 17.15 13.02
C THR A 81 -20.12 16.46 12.52
N SER A 82 -20.43 15.28 13.04
CA SER A 82 -21.63 14.51 12.66
C SER A 82 -22.92 15.27 12.95
N THR A 83 -23.03 15.91 14.12
CA THR A 83 -24.18 16.75 14.47
C THR A 83 -24.29 18.01 13.61
N ARG A 84 -23.17 18.59 13.18
CA ARG A 84 -23.16 19.75 12.26
C ARG A 84 -23.66 19.38 10.86
N ILE A 85 -23.28 18.21 10.35
CA ILE A 85 -23.77 17.68 9.07
C ILE A 85 -25.26 17.33 9.17
N LEU A 86 -25.67 16.64 10.24
CA LEU A 86 -27.06 16.29 10.51
C LEU A 86 -27.96 17.54 10.60
N ARG A 87 -27.47 18.60 11.26
CA ARG A 87 -28.19 19.88 11.37
C ARG A 87 -28.27 20.63 10.04
N ARG A 88 -27.35 20.40 9.09
CA ARG A 88 -27.43 20.94 7.72
C ARG A 88 -28.41 20.16 6.85
N LEU A 89 -28.47 18.83 7.02
CA LEU A 89 -29.48 17.95 6.41
C LEU A 89 -30.91 18.34 6.82
N LEU A 90 -31.14 18.54 8.12
CA LEU A 90 -32.45 18.94 8.67
C LEU A 90 -32.92 20.33 8.19
N LYS A 91 -32.01 21.18 7.71
CA LYS A 91 -32.34 22.52 7.19
C LYS A 91 -32.60 22.53 5.67
N GLY A 92 -32.63 21.38 5.00
CA GLY A 92 -33.02 21.27 3.59
C GLY A 92 -31.95 21.69 2.58
N ASN A 93 -30.71 21.90 2.99
CA ASN A 93 -29.61 22.14 2.05
C ASN A 93 -29.16 20.81 1.44
N ALA A 94 -29.29 20.67 0.12
CA ALA A 94 -28.89 19.45 -0.59
C ALA A 94 -27.37 19.20 -0.47
N LEU A 95 -27.02 17.99 -0.03
CA LEU A 95 -25.64 17.49 -0.01
C LEU A 95 -25.14 17.36 -1.45
N SER A 96 -24.05 18.08 -1.78
CA SER A 96 -23.37 17.92 -3.06
C SER A 96 -22.93 16.46 -3.22
N ARG A 97 -23.08 15.94 -4.45
CA ARG A 97 -22.90 14.55 -4.91
C ARG A 97 -21.47 14.01 -4.77
N ARG A 98 -20.86 14.12 -3.58
CA ARG A 98 -19.49 13.67 -3.28
C ARG A 98 -19.32 13.28 -1.81
N GLU A 99 -20.18 12.44 -1.24
CA GLU A 99 -19.85 11.81 0.05
C GLU A 99 -20.26 10.32 0.12
N PRO A 100 -19.47 9.41 -0.47
CA PRO A 100 -19.13 8.15 0.19
C PRO A 100 -18.02 8.42 1.23
N ALA A 101 -18.24 9.36 2.16
CA ALA A 101 -17.17 9.97 2.93
C ALA A 101 -16.84 9.23 4.23
N ALA A 102 -17.80 8.63 4.93
CA ALA A 102 -17.51 8.02 6.24
C ALA A 102 -16.53 6.82 6.16
N ALA A 103 -16.57 6.02 5.09
CA ALA A 103 -15.59 4.95 4.84
C ALA A 103 -14.31 5.44 4.14
N ARG A 104 -14.29 6.69 3.64
CA ARG A 104 -13.16 7.33 2.95
C ARG A 104 -12.37 8.28 3.85
N VAL A 105 -12.92 8.69 4.99
CA VAL A 105 -12.29 9.65 5.89
C VAL A 105 -11.23 8.99 6.79
N PHE A 106 -11.28 7.67 7.04
CA PHE A 106 -10.23 6.98 7.81
C PHE A 106 -9.79 5.61 7.28
N PRO A 107 -9.38 5.45 6.01
CA PRO A 107 -8.48 4.36 5.66
C PRO A 107 -7.09 4.75 6.20
N ASN A 108 -6.59 4.03 7.21
CA ASN A 108 -5.24 4.17 7.81
C ASN A 108 -5.03 5.22 8.92
N MET A 109 -5.97 5.46 9.84
CA MET A 109 -5.72 6.28 11.05
C MET A 109 -5.42 5.49 12.33
N LEU A 110 -4.67 4.40 12.19
CA LEU A 110 -3.92 3.83 13.31
C LEU A 110 -2.42 4.03 13.02
N PRO A 111 -1.61 4.45 14.01
CA PRO A 111 -0.15 4.36 13.90
C PRO A 111 0.23 2.94 13.47
N SER A 112 1.21 2.77 12.58
CA SER A 112 1.60 1.46 12.01
C SER A 112 1.95 0.39 13.06
N THR A 113 2.21 0.82 14.29
CA THR A 113 2.41 -0.02 15.47
C THR A 113 1.16 -0.79 15.93
N TYR A 114 -0.03 -0.47 15.41
CA TYR A 114 -1.33 -1.08 15.76
C TYR A 114 -1.99 -1.85 14.59
N LYS A 115 -1.24 -2.31 13.58
CA LYS A 115 -1.80 -3.30 12.64
C LYS A 115 -2.11 -4.60 13.39
N ASP A 116 -3.39 -4.92 13.54
CA ASP A 116 -3.87 -6.22 14.01
C ASP A 116 -3.33 -7.33 13.08
N SER A 117 -3.03 -8.52 13.60
CA SER A 117 -2.49 -9.64 12.81
C SER A 117 -3.37 -9.93 11.58
N PHE A 118 -4.68 -9.76 11.74
CA PHE A 118 -5.69 -9.93 10.72
C PHE A 118 -5.52 -8.99 9.52
N GLN A 119 -5.18 -7.71 9.71
CA GLN A 119 -5.02 -6.76 8.59
C GLN A 119 -3.77 -7.08 7.76
N ARG A 120 -2.66 -7.49 8.40
CA ARG A 120 -1.48 -7.96 7.66
C ARG A 120 -1.80 -9.23 6.88
N GLU A 121 -2.59 -10.13 7.48
CA GLU A 121 -3.04 -11.35 6.82
C GLU A 121 -3.96 -11.04 5.63
N GLU A 122 -4.86 -10.06 5.76
CA GLU A 122 -5.71 -9.58 4.65
C GLU A 122 -4.89 -8.92 3.54
N ASP A 123 -3.96 -8.03 3.85
CA ASP A 123 -3.10 -7.37 2.87
C ASP A 123 -2.24 -8.41 2.13
N MET A 124 -1.68 -9.38 2.85
CA MET A 124 -0.94 -10.51 2.27
C MET A 124 -1.85 -11.39 1.40
N LYS A 125 -3.09 -11.66 1.83
CA LYS A 125 -4.09 -12.37 1.02
C LYS A 125 -4.40 -11.61 -0.26
N ARG A 126 -4.57 -10.29 -0.21
CA ARG A 126 -4.79 -9.45 -1.40
C ARG A 126 -3.59 -9.51 -2.35
N GLN A 127 -2.37 -9.38 -1.83
CA GLN A 127 -1.16 -9.50 -2.64
C GLN A 127 -1.06 -10.88 -3.32
N LEU A 128 -1.34 -11.96 -2.58
CA LEU A 128 -1.35 -13.32 -3.12
C LEU A 128 -2.46 -13.49 -4.18
N GLN A 129 -3.65 -12.97 -3.93
CA GLN A 129 -4.75 -12.98 -4.91
C GLN A 129 -4.38 -12.23 -6.19
N LEU A 130 -3.70 -11.09 -6.10
CA LEU A 130 -3.23 -10.35 -7.28
C LEU A 130 -2.20 -11.16 -8.08
N ARG A 131 -1.28 -11.86 -7.40
CA ARG A 131 -0.29 -12.72 -8.05
C ARG A 131 -0.93 -13.93 -8.73
N VAL A 132 -1.92 -14.55 -8.08
CA VAL A 132 -2.70 -15.65 -8.67
C VAL A 132 -3.47 -15.16 -9.90
N ALA A 133 -4.18 -14.03 -9.80
CA ALA A 133 -4.93 -13.45 -10.92
C ALA A 133 -4.03 -13.05 -12.10
N LEU A 134 -2.80 -12.58 -11.84
CA LEU A 134 -1.81 -12.32 -12.88
C LEU A 134 -1.38 -13.63 -13.57
N ALA A 135 -1.12 -14.67 -12.78
CA ALA A 135 -0.69 -15.96 -13.31
C ALA A 135 -1.79 -16.62 -14.15
N GLU A 136 -3.03 -16.59 -13.70
CA GLU A 136 -4.20 -17.04 -14.47
C GLU A 136 -4.34 -16.25 -15.78
N PHE A 137 -4.20 -14.93 -15.72
CA PHE A 137 -4.23 -14.08 -16.91
C PHE A 137 -3.13 -14.44 -17.92
N LEU A 138 -1.89 -14.65 -17.48
CA LEU A 138 -0.80 -15.06 -18.37
C LEU A 138 -1.09 -16.44 -19.00
N GLN A 139 -1.65 -17.38 -18.24
CA GLN A 139 -2.05 -18.68 -18.77
C GLN A 139 -3.17 -18.56 -19.81
N ASP A 140 -4.17 -17.73 -19.58
CA ASP A 140 -5.29 -17.54 -20.49
C ASP A 140 -4.85 -16.90 -21.82
N MET A 141 -3.93 -15.92 -21.77
CA MET A 141 -3.34 -15.38 -22.99
C MET A 141 -2.56 -16.41 -23.80
N VAL A 142 -1.79 -17.28 -23.14
CA VAL A 142 -1.05 -18.33 -23.86
C VAL A 142 -2.02 -19.31 -24.51
N LYS A 143 -3.13 -19.65 -23.84
CA LYS A 143 -4.19 -20.48 -24.44
C LYS A 143 -4.81 -19.81 -25.66
N GLU A 144 -5.00 -18.49 -25.64
CA GLU A 144 -5.54 -17.74 -26.78
C GLU A 144 -4.57 -17.71 -27.96
N ILE A 145 -3.28 -17.48 -27.71
CA ILE A 145 -2.22 -17.60 -28.72
C ILE A 145 -2.23 -19.01 -29.33
N MET A 146 -2.47 -20.05 -28.53
CA MET A 146 -2.62 -21.44 -28.98
C MET A 146 -3.93 -21.72 -29.74
N GLN A 147 -4.97 -20.89 -29.58
CA GLN A 147 -6.26 -21.03 -30.25
C GLN A 147 -6.28 -20.27 -31.59
N ASP A 148 -5.78 -19.03 -31.64
CA ASP A 148 -5.62 -18.26 -32.88
C ASP A 148 -4.74 -18.98 -33.92
N THR A 149 -3.80 -19.81 -33.44
CA THR A 149 -2.94 -20.66 -34.29
C THR A 149 -3.64 -21.92 -34.81
N ARG A 150 -4.81 -22.30 -34.28
CA ARG A 150 -5.62 -23.40 -34.81
C ARG A 150 -6.51 -22.96 -35.98
N ASP A 151 -6.94 -21.70 -35.99
CA ASP A 151 -7.85 -21.17 -37.00
C ASP A 151 -7.13 -20.65 -38.26
N THR A 152 -5.81 -20.43 -38.18
CA THR A 152 -4.96 -20.10 -39.33
C THR A 152 -4.37 -21.37 -39.95
N GLU A 153 -5.09 -21.96 -40.90
CA GLU A 153 -4.63 -23.09 -41.72
C GLU A 153 -3.32 -22.74 -42.46
N GLY A 154 -2.16 -22.99 -41.85
CA GLY A 154 -0.88 -23.00 -42.56
C GLY A 154 0.36 -22.45 -41.84
N VAL A 155 0.29 -21.87 -40.62
CA VAL A 155 1.49 -21.33 -39.95
C VAL A 155 1.80 -21.97 -38.60
N SER A 156 2.54 -23.07 -38.74
CA SER A 156 3.80 -23.45 -38.06
C SER A 156 3.75 -24.08 -36.66
N GLU A 157 4.18 -25.35 -36.61
CA GLU A 157 4.57 -26.10 -35.40
C GLU A 157 5.52 -25.30 -34.49
N GLU A 158 6.29 -24.37 -35.05
CA GLU A 158 7.15 -23.47 -34.27
C GLU A 158 6.34 -22.63 -33.27
N ARG A 159 5.20 -22.02 -33.68
CA ARG A 159 4.40 -21.21 -32.74
C ARG A 159 3.75 -22.04 -31.63
N LYS A 160 3.41 -23.30 -31.90
CA LYS A 160 2.91 -24.23 -30.88
C LYS A 160 4.02 -24.64 -29.91
N SER A 161 5.22 -24.92 -30.41
CA SER A 161 6.39 -25.20 -29.56
C SER A 161 6.73 -24.01 -28.67
N THR A 162 6.68 -22.80 -29.22
CA THR A 162 6.88 -21.54 -28.49
C THR A 162 5.80 -21.30 -27.42
N ALA A 163 4.53 -21.58 -27.70
CA ALA A 163 3.48 -21.47 -26.69
C ALA A 163 3.65 -22.49 -25.55
N SER A 164 4.11 -23.71 -25.86
CA SER A 164 4.44 -24.71 -24.85
C SER A 164 5.65 -24.31 -24.01
N GLU A 165 6.63 -23.63 -24.59
CA GLU A 165 7.77 -23.06 -23.87
C GLU A 165 7.33 -21.97 -22.88
N VAL A 166 6.38 -21.11 -23.27
CA VAL A 166 5.81 -20.10 -22.36
C VAL A 166 5.05 -20.75 -21.20
N MET A 167 4.25 -21.79 -21.46
CA MET A 167 3.55 -22.51 -20.38
C MET A 167 4.53 -23.11 -19.37
N ASN A 168 5.58 -23.77 -19.86
CA ASN A 168 6.63 -24.31 -18.99
C ASN A 168 7.34 -23.19 -18.21
N PHE A 169 7.63 -22.06 -18.86
CA PHE A 169 8.20 -20.89 -18.19
C PHE A 169 7.30 -20.37 -17.07
N VAL A 170 6.00 -20.25 -17.30
CA VAL A 170 5.03 -19.80 -16.27
C VAL A 170 4.94 -20.79 -15.12
N GLU A 171 4.94 -22.10 -15.39
CA GLU A 171 4.93 -23.12 -14.34
C GLU A 171 6.22 -23.10 -13.50
N ARG A 172 7.38 -22.93 -14.13
CA ARG A 172 8.68 -22.77 -13.43
C ARG A 172 8.69 -21.51 -12.57
N ALA A 173 8.15 -20.40 -13.10
CA ALA A 173 7.99 -19.15 -12.37
C ALA A 173 7.11 -19.32 -11.12
N GLN A 174 6.00 -20.06 -11.23
CA GLN A 174 5.11 -20.35 -10.11
C GLN A 174 5.77 -21.20 -9.02
N ARG A 175 6.68 -22.11 -9.42
CA ARG A 175 7.47 -22.93 -8.48
C ARG A 175 8.59 -22.14 -7.80
N GLY A 176 8.87 -20.91 -8.23
CA GLY A 176 9.92 -20.07 -7.68
C GLY A 176 11.33 -20.46 -8.15
N GLU A 177 11.45 -21.13 -9.29
CA GLU A 177 12.74 -21.42 -9.89
C GLU A 177 13.42 -20.13 -10.40
N PRO A 178 14.75 -20.01 -10.32
CA PRO A 178 15.45 -18.86 -10.87
C PRO A 178 15.33 -18.86 -12.39
N LEU A 179 14.80 -17.76 -12.94
CA LEU A 179 14.63 -17.55 -14.37
C LEU A 179 15.74 -16.65 -14.88
N THR A 180 16.32 -16.98 -16.03
CA THR A 180 17.34 -16.13 -16.64
C THR A 180 16.69 -14.91 -17.29
N SER A 181 17.43 -13.80 -17.35
CA SER A 181 16.96 -12.59 -18.02
C SER A 181 16.72 -12.82 -19.52
N GLU A 182 17.49 -13.72 -20.14
CA GLU A 182 17.35 -14.06 -21.57
C GLU A 182 16.07 -14.84 -21.84
N GLU A 183 15.77 -15.89 -21.06
CA GLU A 183 14.50 -16.64 -21.14
C GLU A 183 13.30 -15.69 -20.96
N THR A 184 13.39 -14.78 -19.98
CA THR A 184 12.32 -13.81 -19.71
C THR A 184 12.06 -12.89 -20.90
N LEU A 185 13.13 -12.43 -21.56
CA LEU A 185 13.03 -11.56 -22.75
C LEU A 185 12.49 -12.31 -23.97
N GLN A 186 12.85 -13.58 -24.14
CA GLN A 186 12.29 -14.41 -25.22
C GLN A 186 10.78 -14.57 -25.06
N VAL A 187 10.32 -14.88 -23.84
CA VAL A 187 8.89 -15.00 -23.53
C VAL A 187 8.16 -13.67 -23.67
N ALA A 188 8.77 -12.57 -23.22
CA ALA A 188 8.16 -11.24 -23.27
C ALA A 188 7.83 -10.78 -24.71
N LYS A 189 8.65 -11.16 -25.70
CA LYS A 189 8.47 -10.80 -27.12
C LYS A 189 7.27 -11.48 -27.79
N LEU A 190 6.73 -12.53 -27.18
CA LEU A 190 5.60 -13.30 -27.73
C LEU A 190 4.27 -12.61 -27.47
N PHE A 191 4.23 -11.73 -26.49
CA PHE A 191 3.05 -10.95 -26.17
C PHE A 191 2.94 -9.75 -27.10
N ASN A 192 1.73 -9.43 -27.53
CA ASN A 192 1.44 -8.23 -28.32
C ASN A 192 0.57 -7.27 -27.50
N ASP A 193 0.81 -5.97 -27.60
CA ASP A 193 0.05 -4.96 -26.84
C ASP A 193 -1.47 -5.05 -27.07
N GLU A 194 -1.90 -5.38 -28.29
CA GLU A 194 -3.32 -5.49 -28.63
C GLU A 194 -3.98 -6.70 -27.96
N LEU A 195 -3.34 -7.87 -28.07
CA LEU A 195 -3.77 -9.13 -27.46
C LEU A 195 -3.79 -9.03 -25.93
N MET A 196 -2.77 -8.39 -25.34
CA MET A 196 -2.70 -8.16 -23.90
C MET A 196 -3.91 -7.35 -23.43
N LEU A 197 -4.19 -6.21 -24.07
CA LEU A 197 -5.24 -5.30 -23.62
C LEU A 197 -6.65 -5.89 -23.77
N ASP A 198 -6.89 -6.77 -24.74
CA ASP A 198 -8.18 -7.43 -24.90
C ASP A 198 -8.45 -8.43 -23.77
N ASN A 199 -7.42 -9.15 -23.34
CA ASN A 199 -7.53 -10.22 -22.35
C ASN A 199 -7.39 -9.79 -20.89
N ILE A 200 -6.94 -8.56 -20.63
CA ILE A 200 -6.75 -8.06 -19.27
C ILE A 200 -8.10 -7.95 -18.55
N SER A 201 -8.15 -8.46 -17.31
CA SER A 201 -9.33 -8.36 -16.46
C SER A 201 -9.64 -6.91 -16.10
N ARG A 202 -10.92 -6.58 -15.92
CA ARG A 202 -11.35 -5.21 -15.58
C ARG A 202 -10.62 -4.60 -14.36
N PRO A 203 -10.38 -5.32 -13.24
CA PRO A 203 -9.63 -4.77 -12.11
C PRO A 203 -8.20 -4.37 -12.48
N GLN A 204 -7.51 -5.19 -13.29
CA GLN A 204 -6.16 -4.92 -13.78
C GLN A 204 -6.16 -3.74 -14.76
N LEU A 205 -7.16 -3.65 -15.64
CA LEU A 205 -7.33 -2.54 -16.57
C LEU A 205 -7.51 -1.20 -15.83
N VAL A 206 -8.38 -1.18 -14.82
CA VAL A 206 -8.59 -0.03 -13.93
C VAL A 206 -7.30 0.31 -13.16
N GLY A 207 -6.55 -0.71 -12.72
CA GLY A 207 -5.25 -0.55 -12.08
C GLY A 207 -4.23 0.14 -12.98
N MET A 208 -4.11 -0.32 -14.23
CA MET A 208 -3.24 0.30 -15.24
C MET A 208 -3.67 1.73 -15.58
N CYS A 209 -4.96 1.98 -15.81
CA CYS A 209 -5.47 3.34 -16.05
C CYS A 209 -5.16 4.28 -14.88
N ARG A 210 -5.39 3.83 -13.63
CA ARG A 210 -5.05 4.60 -12.43
C ARG A 210 -3.55 4.88 -12.35
N TYR A 211 -2.74 3.89 -12.67
CA TYR A 211 -1.29 4.00 -12.65
C TYR A 211 -0.77 5.03 -13.66
N MET A 212 -1.32 5.01 -14.88
CA MET A 212 -0.97 5.95 -15.95
C MET A 212 -1.63 7.33 -15.79
N GLY A 213 -2.41 7.57 -14.73
CA GLY A 213 -3.13 8.83 -14.54
C GLY A 213 -4.27 9.06 -15.56
N VAL A 214 -4.71 8.02 -16.25
CA VAL A 214 -5.81 8.06 -17.21
C VAL A 214 -7.15 7.88 -16.49
N GLN A 215 -8.23 8.40 -17.07
CA GLN A 215 -9.58 8.27 -16.51
C GLN A 215 -9.99 6.80 -16.38
N HIS A 216 -10.02 6.29 -15.14
CA HIS A 216 -10.23 4.87 -14.84
C HIS A 216 -11.72 4.52 -14.57
N CYS A 217 -12.66 5.26 -15.16
CA CYS A 217 -14.09 4.98 -15.04
C CYS A 217 -14.74 4.88 -16.43
N GLY A 218 -15.63 3.90 -16.58
CA GLY A 218 -16.33 3.67 -17.84
C GLY A 218 -16.46 2.17 -18.17
N ASN A 219 -16.85 1.94 -19.42
CA ASN A 219 -16.88 0.63 -20.06
C ASN A 219 -15.46 0.15 -20.37
N ASP A 220 -15.25 -1.15 -20.35
CA ASP A 220 -13.94 -1.79 -20.52
C ASP A 220 -13.36 -1.47 -21.91
N ASN A 221 -14.19 -1.39 -22.95
CA ASN A 221 -13.76 -0.99 -24.29
C ASN A 221 -13.22 0.45 -24.35
N LEU A 222 -13.81 1.36 -23.55
CA LEU A 222 -13.33 2.74 -23.46
C LEU A 222 -11.97 2.78 -22.75
N LEU A 223 -11.82 2.04 -21.64
CA LEU A 223 -10.56 1.96 -20.91
C LEU A 223 -9.45 1.36 -21.78
N ARG A 224 -9.74 0.28 -22.53
CA ARG A 224 -8.83 -0.30 -23.52
C ARG A 224 -8.46 0.70 -24.59
N PHE A 225 -9.42 1.43 -25.15
CA PHE A 225 -9.16 2.46 -26.15
C PHE A 225 -8.24 3.56 -25.61
N GLN A 226 -8.48 4.04 -24.40
CA GLN A 226 -7.65 5.05 -23.76
C GLN A 226 -6.22 4.54 -23.55
N LEU A 227 -6.05 3.34 -23.02
CA LEU A 227 -4.72 2.72 -22.85
C LEU A 227 -4.01 2.52 -24.18
N ARG A 228 -4.70 2.01 -25.21
CA ARG A 228 -4.15 1.90 -26.57
C ARG A 228 -3.67 3.24 -27.11
N ASN A 229 -4.44 4.29 -26.88
CA ASN A 229 -4.07 5.62 -27.32
C ASN A 229 -2.84 6.14 -26.57
N SER A 230 -2.80 5.98 -25.25
CA SER A 230 -1.64 6.34 -24.42
C SER A 230 -0.40 5.57 -24.82
N ILE A 231 -0.49 4.24 -25.02
CA ILE A 231 0.66 3.43 -25.49
C ILE A 231 1.15 3.88 -26.86
N ARG A 232 0.24 4.22 -27.78
CA ARG A 232 0.62 4.76 -29.10
C ARG A 232 1.34 6.11 -28.96
N GLN A 233 0.88 6.98 -28.07
CA GLN A 233 1.54 8.26 -27.78
C GLN A 233 2.94 8.03 -27.19
N LEU A 234 3.08 7.13 -26.21
CA LEU A 234 4.37 6.79 -25.62
C LEU A 234 5.36 6.25 -26.64
N LYS A 235 4.93 5.36 -27.55
CA LYS A 235 5.81 4.83 -28.60
C LYS A 235 6.31 5.91 -29.56
N LYS A 236 5.46 6.90 -29.85
CA LYS A 236 5.86 8.05 -30.67
C LYS A 236 6.87 8.91 -29.92
N ASP A 237 6.57 9.24 -28.67
CA ASP A 237 7.46 10.00 -27.80
C ASP A 237 8.81 9.31 -27.59
N ASP A 238 8.83 7.98 -27.44
CA ASP A 238 10.05 7.17 -27.37
C ASP A 238 10.92 7.31 -28.63
N GLN A 239 10.31 7.40 -29.81
CA GLN A 239 11.03 7.61 -31.07
C GLN A 239 11.60 9.03 -31.16
N ASP A 240 10.81 10.02 -30.76
CA ASP A 240 11.21 11.43 -30.77
C ASP A 240 12.39 11.65 -29.79
N ILE A 241 12.34 11.08 -28.58
CA ILE A 241 13.43 11.14 -27.58
C ILE A 241 14.71 10.46 -28.09
N ILE A 242 14.61 9.34 -28.81
CA ILE A 242 15.81 8.70 -29.38
C ILE A 242 16.43 9.56 -30.48
N TRP A 243 15.59 10.23 -31.28
CA TRP A 243 16.05 11.09 -32.36
C TRP A 243 16.81 12.32 -31.83
N GLU A 244 16.30 12.94 -30.77
CA GLU A 244 16.93 14.09 -30.12
C GLU A 244 18.14 13.69 -29.26
N GLY A 245 18.04 12.54 -28.59
CA GLY A 245 19.02 12.00 -27.66
C GLY A 245 18.67 12.31 -26.20
N LEU A 246 18.94 11.37 -25.29
CA LEU A 246 18.58 11.52 -23.88
C LEU A 246 19.30 12.67 -23.16
N ASP A 247 20.47 13.07 -23.66
CA ASP A 247 21.31 14.08 -23.04
C ASP A 247 20.82 15.51 -23.35
N SER A 248 19.99 15.69 -24.38
CA SER A 248 19.42 17.00 -24.73
C SER A 248 18.24 17.41 -23.86
N LEU A 249 17.59 16.46 -23.19
CA LEU A 249 16.41 16.73 -22.36
C LEU A 249 16.78 17.40 -21.03
N ASP A 250 15.93 18.33 -20.58
CA ASP A 250 16.03 18.90 -19.25
C ASP A 250 15.50 17.94 -18.17
N LYS A 251 15.84 18.20 -16.91
CA LYS A 251 15.37 17.43 -15.76
C LYS A 251 13.83 17.40 -15.67
N GLU A 252 13.15 18.50 -15.95
CA GLU A 252 11.68 18.56 -15.92
C GLU A 252 11.06 17.71 -17.03
N GLU A 253 11.62 17.75 -18.23
CA GLU A 253 11.19 16.93 -19.37
C GLU A 253 11.43 15.44 -19.11
N LEU A 254 12.60 15.08 -18.59
CA LEU A 254 12.90 13.71 -18.16
C LEU A 254 11.94 13.22 -17.07
N GLN A 255 11.61 14.10 -16.13
CA GLN A 255 10.67 13.79 -15.06
C GLN A 255 9.27 13.49 -15.61
N MET A 256 8.78 14.33 -16.53
CA MET A 256 7.49 14.12 -17.21
C MET A 256 7.51 12.86 -18.05
N ALA A 257 8.55 12.64 -18.87
CA ALA A 257 8.71 11.45 -19.69
C ALA A 257 8.71 10.16 -18.85
N CYS A 258 9.38 10.18 -17.68
CA CYS A 258 9.33 9.09 -16.72
C CYS A 258 7.91 8.89 -16.16
N MET A 259 7.24 9.97 -15.76
CA MET A 259 5.89 9.91 -15.20
C MET A 259 4.88 9.30 -16.18
N GLU A 260 4.89 9.72 -17.44
CA GLU A 260 3.96 9.24 -18.47
C GLU A 260 4.12 7.75 -18.78
N ARG A 261 5.35 7.23 -18.66
CA ARG A 261 5.67 5.80 -18.82
C ARG A 261 5.38 4.98 -17.56
N GLY A 262 4.80 5.60 -16.53
CA GLY A 262 4.60 4.98 -15.23
C GLY A 262 5.94 4.57 -14.64
N MET A 263 6.86 5.52 -14.48
CA MET A 263 8.11 5.34 -13.75
C MET A 263 8.14 6.28 -12.54
N ARG A 264 9.12 6.08 -11.66
CA ARG A 264 9.29 6.94 -10.49
C ARG A 264 9.64 8.35 -10.96
N ALA A 265 8.72 9.28 -10.76
CA ALA A 265 8.87 10.67 -11.18
C ALA A 265 9.43 11.59 -10.08
N THR A 266 9.71 11.11 -8.86
CA THR A 266 10.14 11.99 -7.76
C THR A 266 11.36 11.47 -7.02
N GLY A 267 12.24 12.39 -6.62
CA GLY A 267 13.39 12.10 -5.77
C GLY A 267 14.58 11.45 -6.45
N LEU A 268 14.72 11.58 -7.78
CA LEU A 268 15.93 11.21 -8.52
C LEU A 268 16.71 12.45 -8.98
N THR A 269 18.01 12.28 -9.20
CA THR A 269 18.84 13.27 -9.91
C THR A 269 18.58 13.19 -11.42
N LYS A 270 19.05 14.18 -12.20
CA LYS A 270 18.96 14.14 -13.67
C LYS A 270 19.58 12.84 -14.22
N ALA A 271 20.75 12.46 -13.72
CA ALA A 271 21.42 11.20 -14.08
C ALA A 271 20.60 9.95 -13.71
N GLY A 272 19.89 9.97 -12.58
CA GLY A 272 18.95 8.91 -12.20
C GLY A 272 17.80 8.74 -13.19
N TYR A 273 17.17 9.86 -13.60
CA TYR A 273 16.12 9.83 -14.63
C TYR A 273 16.64 9.36 -15.98
N VAL A 274 17.82 9.80 -16.42
CA VAL A 274 18.46 9.33 -17.66
C VAL A 274 18.69 7.82 -17.63
N ARG A 275 19.20 7.29 -16.51
CA ARG A 275 19.42 5.84 -16.35
C ARG A 275 18.11 5.06 -16.46
N GLN A 276 17.07 5.55 -15.80
CA GLN A 276 15.74 4.95 -15.83
C GLN A 276 15.11 4.99 -17.24
N MET A 277 15.25 6.11 -17.95
CA MET A 277 14.76 6.24 -19.32
C MET A 277 15.53 5.36 -20.29
N ARG A 278 16.86 5.31 -20.17
CA ARG A 278 17.71 4.41 -20.97
C ARG A 278 17.31 2.95 -20.77
N GLN A 279 16.98 2.55 -19.54
CA GLN A 279 16.47 1.20 -19.26
C GLN A 279 15.13 0.93 -19.96
N TRP A 280 14.21 1.89 -19.93
CA TRP A 280 12.92 1.78 -20.63
C TRP A 280 13.12 1.61 -22.13
N LEU A 281 13.90 2.50 -22.76
CA LEU A 281 14.15 2.50 -24.20
C LEU A 281 14.88 1.22 -24.65
N ASP A 282 15.82 0.72 -23.84
CA ASP A 282 16.48 -0.57 -24.11
C ASP A 282 15.49 -1.74 -24.11
N LEU A 283 14.55 -1.76 -23.18
CA LEU A 283 13.52 -2.80 -23.11
C LEU A 283 12.50 -2.67 -24.24
N SER A 284 11.99 -1.45 -24.48
CA SER A 284 10.92 -1.21 -25.44
C SER A 284 11.39 -1.30 -26.88
N ILE A 285 12.54 -0.70 -27.22
CA ILE A 285 12.98 -0.55 -28.63
C ILE A 285 14.02 -1.60 -28.99
N ASN A 286 15.11 -1.73 -28.23
CA ASN A 286 16.17 -2.69 -28.57
C ASN A 286 15.70 -4.14 -28.38
N LYS A 287 15.01 -4.41 -27.26
CA LYS A 287 14.51 -5.74 -26.92
C LYS A 287 13.08 -5.98 -27.39
N ASN A 288 12.41 -4.98 -27.98
CA ASN A 288 11.06 -5.08 -28.52
C ASN A 288 10.04 -5.66 -27.53
N VAL A 289 10.14 -5.28 -26.25
CA VAL A 289 9.19 -5.70 -25.21
C VAL A 289 7.93 -4.81 -25.30
N PRO A 290 6.72 -5.40 -25.28
CA PRO A 290 5.47 -4.63 -25.33
C PRO A 290 5.36 -3.63 -24.17
N ALA A 291 5.00 -2.38 -24.47
CA ALA A 291 4.88 -1.32 -23.47
C ALA A 291 3.76 -1.62 -22.46
N SER A 292 2.69 -2.27 -22.88
CA SER A 292 1.60 -2.72 -22.01
C SER A 292 2.09 -3.67 -20.91
N LEU A 293 3.00 -4.59 -21.24
CA LEU A 293 3.61 -5.53 -20.30
C LEU A 293 4.52 -4.82 -19.30
N LEU A 294 5.34 -3.87 -19.79
CA LEU A 294 6.21 -3.06 -18.93
C LEU A 294 5.40 -2.21 -17.94
N ILE A 295 4.32 -1.57 -18.41
CA ILE A 295 3.42 -0.76 -17.58
C ILE A 295 2.71 -1.66 -16.57
N MET A 296 2.20 -2.82 -16.99
CA MET A 296 1.50 -3.75 -16.11
C MET A 296 2.42 -4.28 -15.00
N SER A 297 3.65 -4.67 -15.34
CA SER A 297 4.66 -5.12 -14.36
C SER A 297 4.88 -4.08 -13.25
N ARG A 298 4.95 -2.80 -13.62
CA ARG A 298 5.15 -1.70 -12.67
C ARG A 298 3.89 -1.32 -11.89
N ALA A 299 2.74 -1.27 -12.57
CA ALA A 299 1.45 -0.98 -11.94
C ALA A 299 1.13 -2.00 -10.83
N LEU A 300 1.45 -3.27 -11.07
CA LEU A 300 1.22 -4.36 -10.10
C LEU A 300 2.13 -4.27 -8.87
N ASN A 301 3.38 -3.83 -9.04
CA ASN A 301 4.28 -3.60 -7.92
C ASN A 301 3.77 -2.49 -6.98
N ILE A 302 3.13 -1.44 -7.52
CA ILE A 302 2.54 -0.38 -6.69
C ILE A 302 1.29 -0.87 -5.96
N THR A 303 0.42 -1.64 -6.64
CA THR A 303 -0.76 -2.23 -5.97
C THR A 303 -0.40 -3.30 -4.94
N ALA A 304 0.78 -3.92 -5.06
CA ALA A 304 1.28 -4.82 -4.03
C ALA A 304 1.78 -4.04 -2.80
N ALA A 305 2.27 -2.80 -2.98
CA ALA A 305 2.82 -1.97 -1.91
C ALA A 305 1.74 -1.20 -1.11
N ASP A 306 0.64 -1.87 -0.73
CA ASP A 306 -0.39 -1.31 0.16
C ASP A 306 0.15 -1.00 1.58
N ASN A 307 1.32 -1.54 1.92
CA ASN A 307 2.07 -1.19 3.12
C ASN A 307 2.86 0.10 2.90
N LEU A 308 2.45 1.21 3.53
CA LEU A 308 3.19 2.48 3.48
C LEU A 308 4.66 2.31 3.89
N GLU A 309 4.96 1.43 4.86
CA GLU A 309 6.33 1.15 5.32
C GLU A 309 7.16 0.37 4.29
N GLU A 310 6.55 -0.55 3.55
CA GLU A 310 7.22 -1.32 2.50
C GLU A 310 7.39 -0.47 1.24
N ALA A 311 6.40 0.37 0.93
CA ALA A 311 6.48 1.39 -0.11
C ALA A 311 7.56 2.43 0.23
N LEU A 312 7.66 2.85 1.49
CA LEU A 312 8.72 3.74 1.99
C LEU A 312 10.08 3.04 1.95
N ALA A 313 10.20 1.81 2.46
CA ALA A 313 11.45 1.06 2.45
C ALA A 313 11.94 0.78 1.02
N THR A 314 11.04 0.42 0.12
CA THR A 314 11.33 0.24 -1.31
C THR A 314 11.68 1.57 -1.99
N SER A 315 11.01 2.66 -1.60
CA SER A 315 11.34 4.01 -2.10
C SER A 315 12.68 4.51 -1.57
N MET A 316 13.05 4.16 -0.34
CA MET A 316 14.32 4.50 0.31
C MET A 316 15.47 3.67 -0.23
N SER A 317 15.27 2.37 -0.47
CA SER A 317 16.28 1.48 -1.06
C SER A 317 16.53 1.76 -2.54
N SER A 318 15.56 2.37 -3.22
CA SER A 318 15.68 2.82 -4.62
C SER A 318 16.07 4.30 -4.76
N MET A 319 16.42 5.00 -3.68
CA MET A 319 17.03 6.34 -3.79
C MET A 319 18.45 6.21 -4.35
N ASP A 320 18.85 7.17 -5.19
CA ASP A 320 20.23 7.22 -5.68
C ASP A 320 21.21 7.39 -4.51
N GLU A 321 22.32 6.65 -4.56
CA GLU A 321 23.36 6.61 -3.52
C GLU A 321 23.89 8.01 -3.18
N GLU A 322 23.95 8.89 -4.19
CA GLU A 322 24.35 10.29 -4.04
C GLU A 322 23.37 11.09 -3.16
N VAL A 323 22.05 10.95 -3.36
CA VAL A 323 21.03 11.60 -2.52
C VAL A 323 21.04 11.01 -1.10
N VAL A 324 21.28 9.71 -0.97
CA VAL A 324 21.45 9.06 0.34
C VAL A 324 22.69 9.62 1.06
N THR A 325 23.79 9.84 0.33
CA THR A 325 25.00 10.44 0.90
C THR A 325 24.77 11.89 1.31
N GLU A 326 24.07 12.70 0.53
CA GLU A 326 23.71 14.08 0.89
C GLU A 326 22.84 14.15 2.14
N VAL A 327 21.81 13.29 2.24
CA VAL A 327 20.94 13.22 3.42
C VAL A 327 21.70 12.70 4.64
N ALA A 328 22.60 11.73 4.46
CA ALA A 328 23.47 11.23 5.53
C ALA A 328 24.48 12.30 6.00
N LEU A 329 25.01 13.11 5.08
CA LEU A 329 25.88 14.24 5.38
C LEU A 329 25.11 15.34 6.12
N ALA A 330 23.88 15.65 5.70
CA ALA A 330 22.99 16.60 6.36
C ALA A 330 22.62 16.14 7.79
N ALA A 331 22.33 14.86 8.00
CA ALA A 331 22.02 14.30 9.32
C ALA A 331 23.22 14.30 10.28
N LYS A 332 24.44 14.11 9.76
CA LYS A 332 25.70 14.12 10.53
C LYS A 332 26.20 15.51 10.92
N THR A 333 25.56 16.59 10.45
CA THR A 333 25.91 17.98 10.86
C THR A 333 25.69 18.25 12.36
N SER A 334 25.06 17.32 13.09
CA SER A 334 24.81 17.45 14.53
C SER A 334 25.91 16.89 15.45
N THR A 335 26.93 16.19 14.92
CA THR A 335 27.97 15.55 15.76
C THR A 335 29.36 15.61 15.11
N GLU A 336 30.20 16.51 15.63
CA GLU A 336 31.67 16.69 15.48
C GLU A 336 32.37 16.18 14.18
N GLU A 337 32.80 17.12 13.33
CA GLU A 337 33.43 16.85 12.03
C GLU A 337 34.93 16.42 12.11
N SER A 338 35.21 15.16 11.73
CA SER A 338 36.54 14.59 11.47
C SER A 338 37.26 15.27 10.28
N PRO A 339 38.61 15.44 10.29
CA PRO A 339 39.38 16.12 9.23
C PRO A 339 39.23 15.50 7.82
N GLU A 340 38.93 14.19 7.73
CA GLU A 340 38.69 13.51 6.44
C GLU A 340 37.36 13.95 5.81
N MET A 341 36.34 14.21 6.62
CA MET A 341 35.03 14.71 6.17
C MET A 341 35.13 16.13 5.62
N ARG A 342 35.99 16.97 6.22
CA ARG A 342 36.26 18.33 5.71
C ARG A 342 36.93 18.31 4.34
N LYS A 343 37.80 17.33 4.09
CA LYS A 343 38.46 17.15 2.79
C LYS A 343 37.44 16.74 1.70
N LEU A 344 36.59 15.75 2.01
CA LEU A 344 35.52 15.31 1.10
C LEU A 344 34.51 16.42 0.79
N LYS A 345 34.19 17.26 1.77
CA LYS A 345 33.32 18.43 1.60
C LYS A 345 33.96 19.50 0.71
N LEU A 346 35.28 19.70 0.82
CA LEU A 346 36.06 20.59 -0.04
C LEU A 346 36.11 20.11 -1.48
N ASP A 347 36.24 18.79 -1.68
CA ASP A 347 36.26 18.17 -2.99
C ASP A 347 34.87 18.21 -3.67
N SER A 348 33.80 17.99 -2.91
CA SER A 348 32.42 18.14 -3.40
C SER A 348 32.09 19.59 -3.81
N ILE A 349 32.49 20.59 -3.00
CA ILE A 349 32.30 22.02 -3.34
C ILE A 349 33.15 22.42 -4.55
N ARG A 350 34.38 21.89 -4.67
CA ARG A 350 35.20 22.12 -5.87
C ARG A 350 34.54 21.57 -7.13
N TYR A 351 34.03 20.35 -7.06
CA TYR A 351 33.33 19.71 -8.17
C TYR A 351 32.08 20.50 -8.58
N GLN A 352 31.27 20.96 -7.62
CA GLN A 352 30.12 21.83 -7.92
C GLN A 352 30.53 23.14 -8.58
N ASN A 353 31.61 23.79 -8.14
CA ASN A 353 32.08 25.03 -8.76
C ASN A 353 32.66 24.82 -10.17
N GLU A 354 33.26 23.65 -10.43
CA GLU A 354 33.76 23.27 -11.76
C GLU A 354 32.60 23.02 -12.73
N MET A 355 31.57 22.29 -12.28
CA MET A 355 30.32 22.11 -13.03
C MET A 355 29.60 23.44 -13.31
N ILE A 356 29.56 24.36 -12.34
CA ILE A 356 28.98 25.70 -12.53
C ILE A 356 29.81 26.54 -13.51
N ALA A 357 31.14 26.38 -13.52
CA ALA A 357 32.02 27.09 -14.45
C ALA A 357 31.86 26.61 -15.89
N ASP A 358 31.56 25.33 -16.10
CA ASP A 358 31.26 24.75 -17.41
C ASP A 358 29.83 25.07 -17.92
N GLU A 359 28.92 25.47 -17.03
CA GLU A 359 27.53 25.84 -17.34
C GLU A 359 27.32 27.34 -17.66
N VAL A 360 28.34 28.19 -17.49
CA VAL A 360 28.28 29.63 -17.84
C VAL A 360 29.08 29.87 -19.13
N PRO A 361 28.46 30.42 -20.20
CA PRO A 361 29.10 30.57 -21.52
C PRO A 361 30.27 31.55 -21.58
#